data_AF-A0A1N7KQ57-F1
#
_entry.id   AF-A0A1N7KQ57-F1
#
_cell.length_a   1.000
_cell.length_b   1.000
_cell.length_c   1.000
_cell.angle_alpha   90.00
_cell.angle_beta   90.00
_cell.angle_gamma   90.00
#
_symmetry.space_group_name_H-M   'P 1'
#
loop_
_entity.id
_entity.type
_entity.pdbx_description
1 polymer ?
#
loop_
_entity_poly.entity_id
_entity_poly.type
_entity_poly.pdbx_seq_one_letter_code
_entity_poly.pdbx_strand_id
1 'polypeptide(L)'
;MKKRGIIIFLCMMLLSLSLVGCLSKKEEAKEPAKEEKTTPEEVAKADAKTLLAFLYEGKKGTIQDVTGMTGADTTAYLEESLYERKMKDYPGDDWRLVVDGSTYTAEEIMKEYSRISIKSLQNVTYSVEKVKITKDTAEVTTKIDPIALKSVANAITVARSQIFGDINTSKMILDSQNKDIKAINNLLNFKLYSIIYGDRNYPIDTVGEEKEITFTMTKEGDHYQVTKDTLDDIVGDSGEVEYTKKGGSTEDKLKDKSLNKSDF
;
A
#
# COMPACT_ATOMS: atom_id res chain seq x y z
N MET A 1 14.54 -42.87 87.15
CA MET A 1 13.05 -42.80 87.18
C MET A 1 12.56 -42.72 85.74
N LYS A 2 11.98 -43.81 85.22
CA LYS A 2 10.59 -43.92 84.70
C LYS A 2 10.22 -42.81 83.69
N LYS A 3 10.20 -43.15 82.39
CA LYS A 3 9.01 -43.54 81.55
C LYS A 3 8.31 -42.28 80.98
N ARG A 4 7.89 -42.14 79.72
CA ARG A 4 7.62 -42.94 78.50
C ARG A 4 7.59 -41.90 77.34
N GLY A 5 8.03 -42.14 76.10
CA GLY A 5 7.40 -43.00 75.07
C GLY A 5 6.32 -42.21 74.27
N ILE A 6 6.07 -42.36 72.97
CA ILE A 6 6.54 -43.32 71.95
C ILE A 6 5.80 -43.01 70.58
N ILE A 7 6.44 -43.31 69.42
CA ILE A 7 5.88 -43.83 68.12
C ILE A 7 5.09 -42.85 67.19
N ILE A 8 5.40 -42.54 65.91
CA ILE A 8 5.84 -43.22 64.65
C ILE A 8 4.83 -44.20 63.99
N PHE A 9 4.31 -43.88 62.81
CA PHE A 9 3.79 -44.84 61.81
C PHE A 9 3.79 -44.10 60.45
N LEU A 10 4.54 -44.39 59.36
CA LEU A 10 5.00 -45.60 58.65
C LEU A 10 3.90 -46.38 57.89
N CYS A 11 4.02 -46.43 56.55
CA CYS A 11 3.64 -47.48 55.57
C CYS A 11 3.30 -46.77 54.25
N MET A 12 3.90 -46.98 53.07
CA MET A 12 4.61 -48.10 52.43
C MET A 12 3.85 -49.44 52.43
N MET A 13 3.15 -49.70 51.32
CA MET A 13 2.93 -51.00 50.61
C MET A 13 1.90 -50.71 49.49
N LEU A 14 2.20 -50.76 48.19
CA LEU A 14 2.43 -51.95 47.34
C LEU A 14 1.47 -53.11 47.62
N LEU A 15 0.41 -53.21 46.81
CA LEU A 15 -0.16 -54.49 46.39
C LEU A 15 -1.00 -54.33 45.12
N SER A 16 -0.47 -54.93 44.07
CA SER A 16 -1.07 -55.25 42.78
C SER A 16 -2.25 -56.21 42.92
N LEU A 17 -3.33 -55.99 42.18
CA LEU A 17 -4.15 -57.07 41.62
C LEU A 17 -4.69 -56.68 40.24
N SER A 18 -4.14 -57.37 39.25
CA SER A 18 -4.60 -57.49 37.87
C SER A 18 -5.91 -58.30 37.78
N LEU A 19 -6.83 -57.91 36.91
CA LEU A 19 -7.52 -58.80 35.96
C LEU A 19 -8.24 -57.95 34.90
N VAL A 20 -7.69 -57.85 33.68
CA VAL A 20 -8.20 -58.50 32.45
C VAL A 20 -9.55 -57.96 31.98
N GLY A 21 -9.46 -57.12 30.94
CA GLY A 21 -10.55 -56.70 30.07
C GLY A 21 -9.97 -56.13 28.79
N CYS A 22 -9.48 -57.00 27.90
CA CYS A 22 -9.12 -56.65 26.54
C CYS A 22 -10.33 -56.04 25.83
N LEU A 23 -10.30 -54.73 25.54
CA LEU A 23 -10.97 -54.18 24.38
C LEU A 23 -9.93 -53.39 23.57
N SER A 24 -9.62 -53.93 22.40
CA SER A 24 -8.68 -53.42 21.44
C SER A 24 -9.08 -52.02 20.96
N LYS A 25 -8.32 -51.00 21.37
CA LYS A 25 -8.09 -49.79 20.56
C LYS A 25 -6.64 -49.37 20.73
N LYS A 26 -5.88 -49.62 19.67
CA LYS A 26 -4.49 -49.19 19.51
C LYS A 26 -4.54 -47.67 19.34
N GLU A 27 -4.46 -46.93 20.44
CA GLU A 27 -4.21 -45.50 20.40
C GLU A 27 -2.72 -45.33 20.09
N GLU A 28 -2.44 -44.99 18.83
CA GLU A 28 -1.15 -44.49 18.40
C GLU A 28 -0.74 -43.35 19.33
N ALA A 29 0.40 -43.54 19.99
CA ALA A 29 1.12 -42.44 20.61
C ALA A 29 1.35 -41.39 19.53
N LYS A 30 0.61 -40.28 19.59
CA LYS A 30 0.89 -39.09 18.80
C LYS A 30 2.34 -38.71 19.09
N GLU A 31 3.21 -38.91 18.10
CA GLU A 31 4.48 -38.24 18.03
C GLU A 31 4.24 -36.74 18.29
N PRO A 32 5.10 -36.06 19.06
CA PRO A 32 5.05 -34.61 19.13
C PRO A 32 5.21 -34.09 17.71
N ALA A 33 4.20 -33.37 17.22
CA ALA A 33 4.27 -32.69 15.94
C ALA A 33 5.58 -31.88 15.92
N LYS A 34 6.48 -32.22 14.99
CA LYS A 34 7.64 -31.38 14.70
C LYS A 34 7.11 -29.97 14.44
N GLU A 35 7.49 -29.01 15.28
CA GLU A 35 7.43 -27.60 14.89
C GLU A 35 8.18 -27.49 13.56
N GLU A 36 7.43 -27.32 12.48
CA GLU A 36 7.96 -27.07 11.16
C GLU A 36 8.56 -25.68 11.21
N LYS A 37 9.87 -25.59 11.52
CA LYS A 37 10.59 -24.33 11.53
C LYS A 37 10.53 -23.72 10.13
N THR A 38 9.69 -22.71 9.97
CA THR A 38 9.60 -21.90 8.76
C THR A 38 10.99 -21.34 8.45
N THR A 39 11.43 -21.50 7.20
CA THR A 39 12.75 -21.04 6.78
C THR A 39 12.79 -19.51 6.68
N PRO A 40 13.97 -18.86 6.84
CA PRO A 40 14.09 -17.41 6.69
C PRO A 40 13.57 -16.88 5.34
N GLU A 41 13.71 -17.68 4.28
CA GLU A 41 13.20 -17.35 2.94
C GLU A 41 11.67 -17.36 2.89
N GLU A 42 11.02 -18.33 3.53
CA GLU A 42 9.55 -18.40 3.62
C GLU A 42 8.97 -17.24 4.42
N VAL A 43 9.62 -16.86 5.53
CA VAL A 43 9.25 -15.70 6.33
C VAL A 43 9.36 -14.42 5.51
N ALA A 44 10.53 -14.16 4.91
CA ALA A 44 10.75 -12.97 4.08
C ALA A 44 9.77 -12.90 2.90
N LYS A 45 9.43 -14.04 2.28
CA LYS A 45 8.43 -14.11 1.21
C LYS A 45 7.02 -13.80 1.72
N ALA A 46 6.66 -14.23 2.93
CA ALA A 46 5.37 -13.93 3.54
C ALA A 46 5.27 -12.43 3.92
N ASP A 47 6.33 -11.85 4.47
CA ASP A 47 6.39 -10.43 4.82
C ASP A 47 6.34 -9.55 3.57
N ALA A 48 7.08 -9.91 2.51
CA ALA A 48 7.01 -9.23 1.21
C ALA A 48 5.59 -9.26 0.64
N LYS A 49 4.91 -10.41 0.69
CA LYS A 49 3.51 -10.52 0.27
C LYS A 49 2.58 -9.66 1.12
N THR A 50 2.81 -9.58 2.43
CA THR A 50 2.03 -8.73 3.33
C THR A 50 2.17 -7.25 2.94
N LEU A 51 3.40 -6.80 2.66
CA LEU A 51 3.65 -5.44 2.18
C LEU A 51 2.95 -5.15 0.85
N LEU A 52 3.11 -6.01 -0.15
CA LEU A 52 2.51 -5.79 -1.48
C LEU A 52 0.98 -5.91 -1.44
N ALA A 53 0.43 -6.81 -0.62
CA ALA A 53 -1.01 -6.91 -0.39
C ALA A 53 -1.56 -5.65 0.31
N PHE A 54 -0.80 -5.03 1.20
CA PHE A 54 -1.18 -3.75 1.78
C PHE A 54 -1.26 -2.65 0.72
N LEU A 55 -0.21 -2.50 -0.09
CA LEU A 55 -0.12 -1.44 -1.11
C LEU A 55 -1.14 -1.62 -2.25
N TYR A 56 -1.24 -2.84 -2.78
CA TYR A 56 -1.96 -3.10 -4.03
C TYR A 56 -3.32 -3.79 -3.85
N GLU A 57 -3.64 -4.27 -2.65
CA GLU A 57 -4.98 -4.81 -2.35
C GLU A 57 -5.67 -4.08 -1.18
N GLY A 58 -4.98 -3.12 -0.55
CA GLY A 58 -5.50 -2.38 0.61
C GLY A 58 -5.63 -3.23 1.89
N LYS A 59 -4.97 -4.40 1.96
CA LYS A 59 -5.03 -5.29 3.11
C LYS A 59 -4.21 -4.75 4.28
N LYS A 60 -4.90 -4.23 5.30
CA LYS A 60 -4.27 -3.61 6.49
C LYS A 60 -3.77 -4.60 7.55
N GLY A 61 -4.12 -5.88 7.44
CA GLY A 61 -3.72 -6.90 8.42
C GLY A 61 -2.22 -7.16 8.39
N THR A 62 -1.60 -7.30 9.57
CA THR A 62 -0.19 -7.66 9.83
C THR A 62 0.89 -6.77 9.19
N ILE A 63 0.53 -5.66 8.55
CA ILE A 63 1.50 -4.73 7.97
C ILE A 63 2.44 -4.08 9.02
N GLN A 64 2.01 -4.04 10.28
CA GLN A 64 2.84 -3.57 11.38
C GLN A 64 4.09 -4.42 11.59
N ASP A 65 4.00 -5.71 11.33
CA ASP A 65 5.14 -6.64 11.47
C ASP A 65 6.21 -6.36 10.41
N VAL A 66 5.82 -5.73 9.28
CA VAL A 66 6.67 -5.45 8.11
C VAL A 66 7.10 -3.99 8.01
N THR A 67 6.38 -3.06 8.65
CA THR A 67 6.66 -1.61 8.55
C THR A 67 6.95 -0.94 9.89
N GLY A 68 6.72 -1.65 11.00
CA GLY A 68 6.77 -1.07 12.35
C GLY A 68 5.64 -0.09 12.66
N MET A 69 4.70 0.12 11.74
CA MET A 69 3.59 1.08 11.84
C MET A 69 2.25 0.37 11.67
N THR A 70 1.19 0.84 12.36
CA THR A 70 -0.15 0.28 12.12
C THR A 70 -0.58 0.52 10.67
N GLY A 71 -1.49 -0.28 10.13
CA GLY A 71 -1.96 -0.05 8.75
C GLY A 71 -2.59 1.33 8.51
N ALA A 72 -3.13 1.98 9.56
CA ALA A 72 -3.60 3.36 9.45
C ALA A 72 -2.42 4.35 9.39
N ASP A 73 -1.42 4.17 10.25
CA ASP A 73 -0.23 5.02 10.28
C ASP A 73 0.62 4.86 9.01
N THR A 74 0.71 3.65 8.45
CA THR A 74 1.39 3.41 7.17
C THR A 74 0.67 4.11 6.01
N THR A 75 -0.67 4.07 5.97
CA THR A 75 -1.44 4.84 4.96
C THR A 75 -1.20 6.34 5.14
N ALA A 76 -1.32 6.85 6.37
CA ALA A 76 -1.12 8.27 6.66
C ALA A 76 0.30 8.73 6.30
N TYR A 77 1.32 7.91 6.59
CA TYR A 77 2.71 8.17 6.20
C TYR A 77 2.86 8.30 4.68
N LEU A 78 2.31 7.37 3.90
CA LEU A 78 2.42 7.39 2.44
C LEU A 78 1.72 8.62 1.83
N GLU A 79 0.54 8.96 2.36
CA GLU A 79 -0.22 10.15 1.94
C GLU A 79 0.55 11.43 2.26
N GLU A 80 1.10 11.54 3.48
CA GLU A 80 1.89 12.69 3.93
C GLU A 80 3.21 12.81 3.16
N SER A 81 3.96 11.73 2.97
CA SER A 81 5.22 11.75 2.21
C SER A 81 4.99 12.23 0.77
N LEU A 82 3.93 11.76 0.10
CA LEU A 82 3.58 12.27 -1.23
C LEU A 82 3.16 13.74 -1.19
N TYR A 83 2.36 14.13 -0.21
CA TYR A 83 1.95 15.52 0.00
C TYR A 83 3.15 16.45 0.18
N GLU A 84 4.06 16.13 1.10
CA GLU A 84 5.27 16.93 1.38
C GLU A 84 6.16 17.03 0.13
N ARG A 85 6.36 15.93 -0.62
CA ARG A 85 7.13 15.94 -1.86
C ARG A 85 6.54 16.89 -2.90
N LYS A 86 5.21 16.96 -3.03
CA LYS A 86 4.55 17.86 -3.98
C LYS A 86 4.50 19.30 -3.48
N MET A 87 4.31 19.52 -2.18
CA MET A 87 4.25 20.86 -1.59
C MET A 87 5.58 21.61 -1.60
N LYS A 88 6.72 20.89 -1.71
CA LYS A 88 8.04 21.53 -1.89
C LYS A 88 8.11 22.50 -3.07
N ASP A 89 7.32 22.27 -4.11
CA ASP A 89 7.25 23.13 -5.30
C ASP A 89 6.39 24.40 -5.09
N TYR A 90 5.70 24.51 -3.95
CA TYR A 90 4.76 25.59 -3.63
C TYR A 90 5.08 26.22 -2.26
N PRO A 91 6.24 26.91 -2.12
CA PRO A 91 6.60 27.54 -0.86
C PRO A 91 5.66 28.72 -0.55
N GLY A 92 5.05 28.71 0.64
CA GLY A 92 4.16 29.76 1.16
C GLY A 92 2.67 29.44 1.08
N ASP A 93 1.86 30.25 1.76
CA ASP A 93 0.43 29.95 2.03
C ASP A 93 -0.54 30.51 0.97
N ASP A 94 -0.01 31.16 -0.08
CA ASP A 94 -0.80 31.96 -1.02
C ASP A 94 -1.08 31.24 -2.36
N TRP A 95 -0.57 30.03 -2.54
CA TRP A 95 -0.79 29.27 -3.78
C TRP A 95 -2.24 28.79 -3.87
N ARG A 96 -2.94 29.29 -4.88
CA ARG A 96 -4.38 29.09 -5.06
C ARG A 96 -4.71 28.91 -6.52
N LEU A 97 -5.71 28.09 -6.77
CA LEU A 97 -6.35 27.91 -8.06
C LEU A 97 -7.75 28.53 -7.99
N VAL A 98 -8.01 29.53 -8.84
CA VAL A 98 -9.31 30.17 -8.96
C VAL A 98 -9.98 29.73 -10.26
N VAL A 99 -11.14 29.09 -10.13
CA VAL A 99 -11.92 28.58 -11.27
C VAL A 99 -13.38 28.97 -11.07
N ASP A 100 -13.90 29.78 -11.99
CA ASP A 100 -15.31 30.22 -12.05
C ASP A 100 -15.85 30.80 -10.73
N GLY A 101 -14.99 31.51 -9.98
CA GLY A 101 -15.33 32.12 -8.69
C GLY A 101 -15.07 31.24 -7.47
N SER A 102 -14.82 29.93 -7.66
CA SER A 102 -14.36 29.03 -6.60
C SER A 102 -12.85 29.17 -6.40
N THR A 103 -12.39 29.08 -5.16
CA THR A 103 -10.97 29.13 -4.78
C THR A 103 -10.57 27.84 -4.10
N TYR A 104 -9.50 27.22 -4.57
CA TYR A 104 -8.92 26.01 -4.02
C TYR A 104 -7.46 26.30 -3.65
N THR A 105 -7.05 25.98 -2.42
CA THR A 105 -5.66 26.14 -1.99
C THR A 105 -4.79 25.01 -2.51
N ALA A 106 -3.49 25.26 -2.67
CA ALA A 106 -2.53 24.20 -3.00
C ALA A 106 -2.54 23.08 -1.96
N GLU A 107 -2.65 23.42 -0.67
CA GLU A 107 -2.74 22.45 0.42
C GLU A 107 -3.93 21.49 0.24
N GLU A 108 -5.12 22.02 0.00
CA GLU A 108 -6.33 21.20 -0.23
C GLU A 108 -6.16 20.29 -1.45
N ILE A 109 -5.66 20.84 -2.56
CA ILE A 109 -5.45 20.09 -3.80
C ILE A 109 -4.43 18.97 -3.60
N MET A 110 -3.30 19.24 -2.93
CA MET A 110 -2.24 18.24 -2.74
C MET A 110 -2.65 17.15 -1.76
N LYS A 111 -3.35 17.49 -0.68
CA LYS A 111 -3.89 16.48 0.27
C LYS A 111 -4.86 15.54 -0.42
N GLU A 112 -5.77 16.09 -1.22
CA GLU A 112 -6.73 15.31 -1.98
C GLU A 112 -6.05 14.41 -3.01
N TYR A 113 -5.13 14.99 -3.79
CA TYR A 113 -4.33 14.27 -4.77
C TYR A 113 -3.53 13.12 -4.14
N SER A 114 -2.84 13.36 -3.03
CA SER A 114 -2.03 12.35 -2.35
C SER A 114 -2.86 11.17 -1.89
N ARG A 115 -3.98 11.43 -1.21
CA ARG A 115 -4.93 10.40 -0.77
C ARG A 115 -5.42 9.53 -1.94
N ILE A 116 -5.83 10.16 -3.03
CA ILE A 116 -6.35 9.44 -4.20
C ILE A 116 -5.24 8.68 -4.92
N SER A 117 -4.04 9.25 -4.99
CA SER A 117 -2.87 8.60 -5.62
C SER A 117 -2.45 7.33 -4.87
N ILE A 118 -2.35 7.40 -3.53
CA ILE A 118 -2.05 6.23 -2.70
C ILE A 118 -3.15 5.17 -2.83
N LYS A 119 -4.43 5.57 -2.85
CA LYS A 119 -5.53 4.63 -3.10
C LYS A 119 -5.47 3.98 -4.49
N SER A 120 -5.03 4.73 -5.51
CA SER A 120 -4.96 4.24 -6.89
C SER A 120 -3.94 3.12 -7.11
N LEU A 121 -2.97 2.95 -6.20
CA LEU A 121 -2.06 1.80 -6.20
C LEU A 121 -2.82 0.46 -6.17
N GLN A 122 -4.05 0.43 -5.67
CA GLN A 122 -4.89 -0.77 -5.65
C GLN A 122 -5.33 -1.28 -7.03
N ASN A 123 -4.94 -0.60 -8.12
CA ASN A 123 -5.15 -1.07 -9.49
C ASN A 123 -3.92 -1.80 -10.06
N VAL A 124 -2.79 -1.79 -9.36
CA VAL A 124 -1.56 -2.48 -9.75
C VAL A 124 -1.68 -3.96 -9.42
N THR A 125 -1.42 -4.84 -10.39
CA THR A 125 -1.26 -6.27 -10.11
C THR A 125 0.18 -6.58 -9.78
N TYR A 126 0.43 -7.61 -8.97
CA TYR A 126 1.79 -7.97 -8.56
C TYR A 126 1.98 -9.48 -8.39
N SER A 127 3.24 -9.92 -8.49
CA SER A 127 3.70 -11.25 -8.09
C SER A 127 5.08 -11.17 -7.43
N VAL A 128 5.30 -11.97 -6.38
CA VAL A 128 6.62 -12.13 -5.76
C VAL A 128 7.36 -13.27 -6.46
N GLU A 129 8.37 -12.93 -7.25
CA GLU A 129 9.10 -13.89 -8.09
C GLU A 129 10.21 -14.59 -7.29
N LYS A 130 11.00 -13.79 -6.56
CA LYS A 130 12.24 -14.27 -5.95
C LYS A 130 12.52 -13.55 -4.63
N VAL A 131 13.06 -14.30 -3.68
CA VAL A 131 13.63 -13.77 -2.44
C VAL A 131 15.03 -14.34 -2.28
N LYS A 132 16.02 -13.48 -2.00
CA LYS A 132 17.40 -13.88 -1.77
C LYS A 132 17.86 -13.39 -0.40
N ILE A 133 18.15 -14.34 0.49
CA ILE A 133 18.62 -14.04 1.84
C ILE A 133 20.14 -13.84 1.85
N THR A 134 20.59 -12.75 2.46
CA THR A 134 22.00 -12.47 2.73
C THR A 134 22.15 -12.02 4.19
N LYS A 135 22.53 -12.96 5.08
CA LYS A 135 22.54 -12.72 6.54
C LYS A 135 21.15 -12.26 7.03
N ASP A 136 21.06 -11.05 7.53
CA ASP A 136 19.84 -10.44 8.07
C ASP A 136 19.07 -9.61 7.03
N THR A 137 19.48 -9.62 5.76
CA THR A 137 18.75 -8.94 4.69
C THR A 137 18.09 -9.93 3.73
N ALA A 138 16.93 -9.53 3.20
CA ALA A 138 16.23 -10.21 2.14
C ALA A 138 16.08 -9.25 0.96
N GLU A 139 16.65 -9.61 -0.19
CA GLU A 139 16.42 -8.93 -1.46
C GLU A 139 15.21 -9.58 -2.13
N VAL A 140 14.16 -8.81 -2.36
CA VAL A 140 12.88 -9.28 -2.92
C VAL A 140 12.74 -8.72 -4.34
N THR A 141 12.56 -9.61 -5.31
CA THR A 141 12.19 -9.25 -6.68
C THR A 141 10.73 -9.60 -6.92
N THR A 142 9.98 -8.63 -7.40
CA THR A 142 8.56 -8.73 -7.71
C THR A 142 8.29 -8.17 -9.10
N LYS A 143 7.30 -8.74 -9.78
CA LYS A 143 6.73 -8.14 -10.99
C LYS A 143 5.49 -7.36 -10.62
N ILE A 144 5.33 -6.20 -11.25
CA ILE A 144 4.14 -5.37 -11.14
C ILE A 144 3.64 -4.97 -12.53
N ASP A 145 2.33 -4.79 -12.70
CA ASP A 145 1.75 -4.06 -13.84
C ASP A 145 1.53 -2.60 -13.41
N PRO A 146 2.46 -1.68 -13.73
CA PRO A 146 2.46 -0.35 -13.17
C PRO A 146 1.34 0.52 -13.74
N ILE A 147 1.01 1.59 -13.02
CA ILE A 147 0.10 2.64 -13.50
C ILE A 147 0.70 3.32 -14.73
N ALA A 148 -0.10 3.43 -15.79
CA ALA A 148 0.29 4.10 -17.03
C ALA A 148 0.15 5.62 -16.90
N LEU A 149 1.23 6.30 -16.49
CA LEU A 149 1.24 7.74 -16.23
C LEU A 149 0.91 8.57 -17.49
N LYS A 150 1.23 8.07 -18.68
CA LYS A 150 0.82 8.71 -19.94
C LYS A 150 -0.69 8.63 -20.19
N SER A 151 -1.34 7.51 -19.84
CA SER A 151 -2.81 7.42 -19.90
C SER A 151 -3.47 8.40 -18.93
N VAL A 152 -2.92 8.51 -17.72
CA VAL A 152 -3.36 9.51 -16.72
C VAL A 152 -3.26 10.93 -17.27
N ALA A 153 -2.12 11.29 -17.88
CA ALA A 153 -1.93 12.60 -18.49
C ALA A 153 -2.92 12.88 -19.64
N ASN A 154 -3.21 11.88 -20.48
CA ASN A 154 -4.20 12.00 -21.53
C ASN A 154 -5.62 12.19 -20.98
N ALA A 155 -6.01 11.42 -19.96
CA ALA A 155 -7.30 11.54 -19.30
C ALA A 155 -7.50 12.94 -18.70
N ILE A 156 -6.47 13.49 -18.05
CA ILE A 156 -6.47 14.88 -17.55
C ILE A 156 -6.61 15.87 -18.71
N THR A 157 -5.93 15.64 -19.84
CA THR A 157 -6.03 16.51 -21.03
C THR A 157 -7.45 16.52 -21.60
N VAL A 158 -8.09 15.36 -21.71
CA VAL A 158 -9.49 15.25 -22.16
C VAL A 158 -10.43 15.93 -21.17
N ALA A 159 -10.30 15.65 -19.86
CA ALA A 159 -11.11 16.27 -18.82
C ALA A 159 -11.01 17.80 -18.85
N ARG A 160 -9.77 18.32 -18.98
CA ARG A 160 -9.53 19.76 -19.11
C ARG A 160 -10.24 20.35 -20.34
N SER A 161 -10.13 19.69 -21.50
CA SER A 161 -10.81 20.12 -22.73
C SER A 161 -12.33 20.07 -22.60
N GLN A 162 -12.91 19.13 -21.86
CA GLN A 162 -14.35 19.04 -21.66
C GLN A 162 -14.90 20.08 -20.69
N ILE A 163 -14.25 20.25 -19.54
CA ILE A 163 -14.68 21.16 -18.48
C ILE A 163 -14.49 22.62 -18.92
N PHE A 164 -13.38 22.90 -19.59
CA PHE A 164 -13.00 24.26 -19.93
C PHE A 164 -13.15 24.60 -21.42
N GLY A 165 -13.29 23.63 -22.33
CA GLY A 165 -13.36 23.92 -23.76
C GLY A 165 -12.14 24.73 -24.24
N ASP A 166 -12.41 25.75 -25.06
CA ASP A 166 -11.44 26.78 -25.47
C ASP A 166 -11.27 27.92 -24.45
N ILE A 167 -11.80 27.79 -23.21
CA ILE A 167 -11.65 28.82 -22.19
C ILE A 167 -10.18 29.14 -22.04
N ASN A 168 -9.89 30.44 -22.17
CA ASN A 168 -8.56 31.00 -22.13
C ASN A 168 -7.94 30.65 -20.78
N THR A 169 -7.14 29.59 -20.74
CA THR A 169 -6.39 29.18 -19.54
C THR A 169 -5.63 30.39 -18.97
N SER A 170 -5.23 31.32 -19.83
CA SER A 170 -4.63 32.60 -19.45
C SER A 170 -5.51 33.43 -18.50
N LYS A 171 -6.84 33.43 -18.62
CA LYS A 171 -7.74 34.11 -17.67
C LYS A 171 -7.76 33.43 -16.30
N MET A 172 -7.80 32.10 -16.24
CA MET A 172 -7.69 31.37 -14.96
C MET A 172 -6.35 31.61 -14.28
N ILE A 173 -5.27 31.60 -15.07
CA ILE A 173 -3.91 31.94 -14.63
C ILE A 173 -3.85 33.38 -14.08
N LEU A 174 -4.45 34.34 -14.78
CA LEU A 174 -4.49 35.74 -14.37
C LEU A 174 -5.33 35.95 -13.10
N ASP A 175 -6.53 35.35 -13.03
CA ASP A 175 -7.45 35.47 -11.90
C ASP A 175 -6.91 34.76 -10.64
N SER A 176 -6.04 33.75 -10.80
CA SER A 176 -5.38 33.06 -9.69
C SER A 176 -4.19 33.85 -9.10
N GLN A 177 -3.85 35.02 -9.66
CA GLN A 177 -2.84 35.98 -9.16
C GLN A 177 -1.45 35.41 -8.82
N ASN A 178 -1.10 34.25 -9.39
CA ASN A 178 0.19 33.59 -9.16
C ASN A 178 1.20 33.92 -10.26
N LYS A 179 2.46 34.15 -9.88
CA LYS A 179 3.53 34.60 -10.80
C LYS A 179 4.03 33.49 -11.75
N ASP A 180 3.66 32.22 -11.50
CA ASP A 180 4.12 31.06 -12.26
C ASP A 180 2.97 30.29 -12.92
N ILE A 181 2.93 30.37 -14.26
CA ILE A 181 1.97 29.67 -15.12
C ILE A 181 2.09 28.14 -14.99
N LYS A 182 3.31 27.62 -14.80
CA LYS A 182 3.54 26.18 -14.67
C LYS A 182 2.93 25.64 -13.38
N ALA A 183 3.12 26.37 -12.28
CA ALA A 183 2.54 26.03 -10.99
C ALA A 183 1.00 25.97 -11.04
N ILE A 184 0.33 26.95 -11.68
CA ILE A 184 -1.13 26.92 -11.85
C ILE A 184 -1.59 25.73 -12.71
N ASN A 185 -0.89 25.44 -13.81
CA ASN A 185 -1.23 24.28 -14.64
C ASN A 185 -1.06 22.96 -13.86
N ASN A 186 -0.05 22.87 -12.99
CA ASN A 186 0.15 21.71 -12.14
C ASN A 186 -0.97 21.57 -11.10
N LEU A 187 -1.35 22.65 -10.40
CA LEU A 187 -2.50 22.65 -9.48
C LEU A 187 -3.79 22.19 -10.18
N LEU A 188 -4.02 22.70 -11.39
CA LEU A 188 -5.16 22.27 -12.20
C LEU A 188 -5.09 20.77 -12.52
N ASN A 189 -3.94 20.25 -12.93
CA ASN A 189 -3.76 18.84 -13.23
C ASN A 189 -4.00 17.95 -12.00
N PHE A 190 -3.52 18.35 -10.82
CA PHE A 190 -3.74 17.61 -9.57
C PHE A 190 -5.22 17.64 -9.13
N LYS A 191 -5.91 18.77 -9.32
CA LYS A 191 -7.35 18.85 -9.04
C LYS A 191 -8.15 17.98 -10.01
N LEU A 192 -7.83 18.01 -11.31
CA LEU A 192 -8.47 17.16 -12.31
C LEU A 192 -8.21 15.67 -12.06
N TYR A 193 -7.00 15.29 -11.64
CA TYR A 193 -6.71 13.92 -11.20
C TYR A 193 -7.68 13.49 -10.10
N SER A 194 -7.87 14.35 -9.10
CA SER A 194 -8.75 14.09 -7.97
C SER A 194 -10.22 13.94 -8.38
N ILE A 195 -10.69 14.77 -9.32
CA ILE A 195 -12.05 14.65 -9.88
C ILE A 195 -12.20 13.33 -10.64
N ILE A 196 -11.28 13.00 -11.54
CA ILE A 196 -11.38 11.82 -12.40
C ILE A 196 -11.35 10.53 -11.56
N TYR A 197 -10.35 10.37 -10.70
CA TYR A 197 -10.08 9.11 -10.00
C TYR A 197 -10.66 9.05 -8.59
N GLY A 198 -10.95 10.19 -7.97
CA GLY A 198 -11.63 10.29 -6.68
C GLY A 198 -13.14 10.42 -6.84
N ASP A 199 -13.60 11.61 -7.22
CA ASP A 199 -15.03 11.96 -7.19
C ASP A 199 -15.85 11.16 -8.20
N ARG A 200 -15.31 10.99 -9.40
CA ARG A 200 -15.95 10.25 -10.49
C ARG A 200 -15.58 8.77 -10.51
N ASN A 201 -14.56 8.40 -9.73
CA ASN A 201 -14.11 7.03 -9.53
C ASN A 201 -13.94 6.26 -10.86
N TYR A 202 -13.36 6.92 -11.87
CA TYR A 202 -12.90 6.21 -13.06
C TYR A 202 -11.76 5.26 -12.66
N PRO A 203 -11.65 4.07 -13.26
CA PRO A 203 -10.52 3.18 -12.99
C PRO A 203 -9.24 3.82 -13.51
N ILE A 204 -8.10 3.62 -12.85
CA ILE A 204 -6.81 4.06 -13.38
C ILE A 204 -6.25 2.99 -14.32
N ASP A 205 -5.70 3.41 -15.45
CA ASP A 205 -5.14 2.46 -16.43
C ASP A 205 -3.75 2.01 -16.00
N THR A 206 -3.46 0.73 -16.16
CA THR A 206 -2.12 0.15 -16.09
C THR A 206 -1.51 -0.03 -17.47
N VAL A 207 -0.21 -0.29 -17.53
CA VAL A 207 0.51 -0.47 -18.80
C VAL A 207 0.01 -1.71 -19.54
N GLY A 208 -0.32 -2.77 -18.80
CA GLY A 208 -0.65 -4.10 -19.34
C GLY A 208 0.58 -4.96 -19.62
N GLU A 209 1.76 -4.50 -19.22
CA GLU A 209 3.04 -5.21 -19.32
C GLU A 209 3.73 -5.17 -17.96
N GLU A 210 4.17 -6.34 -17.49
CA GLU A 210 4.81 -6.45 -16.19
C GLU A 210 6.25 -5.90 -16.23
N LYS A 211 6.62 -5.14 -15.20
CA LYS A 211 8.02 -4.76 -14.92
C LYS A 211 8.50 -5.35 -13.61
N GLU A 212 9.79 -5.65 -13.54
CA GLU A 212 10.43 -6.09 -12.30
C GLU A 212 10.85 -4.88 -11.47
N ILE A 213 10.52 -4.92 -10.17
CA ILE A 213 11.07 -4.03 -9.15
C ILE A 213 11.76 -4.87 -8.08
N THR A 214 12.80 -4.33 -7.46
CA THR A 214 13.56 -5.01 -6.41
C THR A 214 13.67 -4.10 -5.19
N PHE A 215 13.39 -4.65 -4.02
CA PHE A 215 13.52 -3.93 -2.75
C PHE A 215 14.16 -4.81 -1.69
N THR A 216 14.72 -4.17 -0.66
CA THR A 216 15.40 -4.87 0.44
C THR A 216 14.56 -4.78 1.71
N MET A 217 14.49 -5.90 2.44
CA MET A 217 13.91 -5.99 3.77
C MET A 217 15.00 -6.41 4.76
N THR A 218 14.97 -5.91 5.98
CA THR A 218 15.95 -6.23 7.04
C THR A 218 15.25 -6.95 8.18
N LYS A 219 15.88 -8.00 8.70
CA LYS A 219 15.34 -8.82 9.77
C LYS A 219 15.27 -8.03 11.07
N GLU A 220 14.08 -7.94 11.64
CA GLU A 220 13.77 -7.34 12.93
C GLU A 220 12.88 -8.30 13.72
N GLY A 221 13.48 -8.96 14.72
CA GLY A 221 12.82 -10.05 15.45
C GLY A 221 12.54 -11.26 14.55
N ASP A 222 11.26 -11.66 14.49
CA ASP A 222 10.79 -12.79 13.70
C ASP A 222 10.36 -12.41 12.28
N HIS A 223 10.44 -11.12 11.92
CA HIS A 223 9.98 -10.59 10.63
C HIS A 223 11.09 -9.89 9.87
N TYR A 224 10.86 -9.68 8.58
CA TYR A 224 11.62 -8.78 7.74
C TYR A 224 10.84 -7.48 7.55
N GLN A 225 11.48 -6.35 7.81
CA GLN A 225 10.87 -5.03 7.73
C GLN A 225 11.46 -4.17 6.62
N VAL A 226 10.64 -3.27 6.08
CA VAL A 226 11.07 -2.23 5.15
C VAL A 226 11.21 -0.89 5.86
N THR A 227 12.15 -0.09 5.37
CA THR A 227 12.29 1.30 5.82
C THR A 227 11.23 2.18 5.15
N LYS A 228 11.04 3.39 5.69
CA LYS A 228 10.22 4.44 5.08
C LYS A 228 10.68 4.82 3.67
N ASP A 229 11.99 4.90 3.45
CA ASP A 229 12.55 5.18 2.13
C ASP A 229 12.22 4.06 1.14
N THR A 230 12.33 2.80 1.58
CA THR A 230 11.94 1.64 0.76
C THR A 230 10.44 1.65 0.42
N LEU A 231 9.57 2.06 1.35
CA LEU A 231 8.15 2.24 1.06
C LEU A 231 7.92 3.29 -0.02
N ASP A 232 8.60 4.44 0.09
CA ASP A 232 8.49 5.53 -0.87
C ASP A 232 9.02 5.16 -2.26
N ASP A 233 10.10 4.36 -2.32
CA ASP A 233 10.68 3.83 -3.55
C ASP A 233 9.70 2.88 -4.25
N ILE A 234 9.10 1.91 -3.54
CA ILE A 234 8.12 0.98 -4.11
C ILE A 234 6.91 1.74 -4.68
N VAL A 235 6.41 2.74 -3.94
CA VAL A 235 5.31 3.59 -4.41
C VAL A 235 5.72 4.41 -5.63
N GLY A 236 6.95 4.93 -5.66
CA GLY A 236 7.50 5.64 -6.81
C GLY A 236 7.60 4.76 -8.06
N ASP A 237 8.06 3.52 -7.88
CA ASP A 237 8.20 2.54 -8.95
C ASP A 237 6.87 1.98 -9.45
N SER A 238 5.76 2.22 -8.74
CA SER A 238 4.42 1.76 -9.13
C SER A 238 3.84 2.50 -10.35
N GLY A 239 4.50 3.55 -10.83
CA GLY A 239 4.15 4.27 -12.06
C GLY A 239 5.14 4.03 -13.18
N GLU A 240 4.67 4.09 -14.42
CA GLU A 240 5.50 4.00 -15.63
C GLU A 240 5.00 4.99 -16.68
N VAL A 241 5.91 5.63 -17.41
CA VAL A 241 5.54 6.62 -18.43
C VAL A 241 5.09 5.95 -19.72
N GLU A 242 5.59 4.75 -20.00
CA GLU A 242 5.20 3.98 -21.17
C GLU A 242 3.73 3.55 -21.08
N TYR A 243 3.06 3.49 -22.23
CA TYR A 243 1.67 3.05 -22.31
C TYR A 243 1.44 2.33 -23.63
N THR A 244 1.15 1.03 -23.56
CA THR A 244 1.02 0.15 -24.73
C THR A 244 -0.38 -0.46 -24.89
N LYS A 245 -1.33 -0.16 -23.99
CA LYS A 245 -2.64 -0.82 -23.99
C LYS A 245 -3.51 -0.47 -25.20
N LYS A 246 -4.06 -1.52 -25.83
CA LYS A 246 -5.13 -1.46 -26.85
C LYS A 246 -6.46 -1.88 -26.20
N GLY A 247 -7.38 -0.94 -26.00
CA GLY A 247 -8.73 -1.19 -25.46
C GLY A 247 -9.15 -0.18 -24.39
N GLY A 248 -10.47 -0.07 -24.17
CA GLY A 248 -11.15 1.05 -23.48
C GLY A 248 -10.44 1.63 -22.26
N SER A 249 -9.77 2.75 -22.48
CA SER A 249 -9.03 3.52 -21.48
C SER A 249 -9.94 4.47 -20.70
N THR A 250 -9.43 5.04 -19.61
CA THR A 250 -10.09 6.17 -18.93
C THR A 250 -10.35 7.32 -19.89
N GLU A 251 -9.38 7.61 -20.75
CA GLU A 251 -9.47 8.61 -21.81
C GLU A 251 -10.70 8.35 -22.71
N ASP A 252 -10.88 7.11 -23.16
CA ASP A 252 -12.01 6.75 -24.02
C ASP A 252 -13.35 6.86 -23.30
N LYS A 253 -13.41 6.41 -22.04
CA LYS A 253 -14.63 6.53 -21.23
C LYS A 253 -15.01 7.99 -20.95
N LEU A 254 -14.02 8.86 -20.82
CA LEU A 254 -14.27 10.30 -20.69
C LEU A 254 -14.80 10.90 -21.99
N LYS A 255 -14.32 10.45 -23.16
CA LYS A 255 -14.88 10.88 -24.46
C LYS A 255 -16.36 10.49 -24.60
N ASP A 256 -16.76 9.34 -24.06
CA ASP A 256 -18.15 8.86 -24.12
C ASP A 256 -19.06 9.51 -23.06
N LYS A 257 -18.53 9.76 -21.85
CA LYS A 257 -19.26 10.39 -20.74
C LYS A 257 -18.52 11.63 -20.27
N SER A 258 -18.89 12.78 -20.84
CA SER A 258 -18.24 14.05 -20.62
C SER A 258 -18.32 14.53 -19.17
N LEU A 259 -17.21 15.12 -18.71
CA LEU A 259 -17.19 15.96 -17.52
C LEU A 259 -17.69 17.36 -17.87
N ASN A 260 -18.34 18.02 -16.92
CA ASN A 260 -18.88 19.36 -17.04
C ASN A 260 -18.24 20.27 -15.99
N LYS A 261 -18.41 21.58 -16.16
CA LYS A 261 -17.96 22.57 -15.18
C LYS A 261 -18.43 22.30 -13.74
N SER A 262 -19.63 21.76 -13.57
CA SER A 262 -20.17 21.42 -12.25
C SER A 262 -19.49 20.22 -11.58
N ASP A 263 -18.69 19.46 -12.32
CA ASP A 263 -17.87 18.38 -11.77
C ASP A 263 -16.53 18.90 -11.19
N PHE A 264 -16.23 20.20 -11.34
CA PHE A 264 -15.02 20.87 -10.84
C PHE A 264 -15.30 21.64 -9.54
#